data_AF-A0A965QLN2-F1
#
_entry.id   AF-A0A965QLN2-F1
#
_cell.length_a   1.000
_cell.length_b   1.000
_cell.length_c   1.000
_cell.angle_alpha   90.00
_cell.angle_beta   90.00
_cell.angle_gamma   90.00
#
_symmetry.space_group_name_H-M   'P 1'
#
loop_
_entity.id
_entity.type
_entity.pdbx_description
1 polymer ?
#
loop_
_entity_poly.entity_id
_entity_poly.type
_entity_poly.pdbx_seq_one_letter_code
_entity_poly.pdbx_strand_id
1 'polypeptide(L)'
;MTQFSMKRIFPCLLVLCAAGMTACQTTQGNYADPDKVEIVNDLWNESDARLTGEQMIRSALAKPWLKEFTRESQGKRPFILVDDIENRTSEQIDTKALFEAVRNELLNSGKVRFLDGAQRQKILDEYKYQQSGVVKQGAAKGPGKQHSADFFMVGAISSQVAEADGYKTVT
;
A
#
# COMPACT_ATOMS: atom_id res chain seq x y z
N MET A 1 10.04 -68.83 -27.77
CA MET A 1 10.20 -68.90 -26.31
C MET A 1 11.50 -68.20 -25.93
N THR A 2 11.43 -66.95 -25.50
CA THR A 2 12.55 -66.23 -24.88
C THR A 2 12.07 -65.78 -23.51
N GLN A 3 12.51 -66.49 -22.47
CA GLN A 3 12.21 -66.18 -21.07
C GLN A 3 12.89 -64.84 -20.73
N PHE A 4 12.12 -63.74 -20.74
CA PHE A 4 12.58 -62.46 -20.21
C PHE A 4 12.84 -62.63 -18.71
N SER A 5 14.12 -62.58 -18.33
CA SER A 5 14.56 -62.77 -16.95
C SER A 5 14.08 -61.62 -16.06
N MET A 6 12.96 -61.85 -15.37
CA MET A 6 12.29 -60.93 -14.45
C MET A 6 13.19 -60.50 -13.26
N LYS A 7 14.31 -61.21 -13.02
CA LYS A 7 15.29 -60.91 -11.96
C LYS A 7 16.15 -59.68 -12.20
N ARG A 8 16.30 -59.21 -13.44
CA ARG A 8 17.13 -58.03 -13.77
C ARG A 8 16.34 -56.71 -13.76
N ILE A 9 15.02 -56.77 -13.82
CA ILE A 9 14.13 -55.59 -13.83
C ILE A 9 13.84 -55.10 -12.40
N PHE A 10 13.78 -56.04 -11.44
CA PHE A 10 13.50 -55.77 -10.02
C PHE A 10 14.45 -54.75 -9.35
N PRO A 11 15.80 -54.80 -9.53
CA PRO A 11 16.68 -53.81 -8.92
C PRO A 11 16.59 -52.43 -9.59
N CYS A 12 16.28 -52.34 -10.89
CA CYS A 12 16.12 -51.06 -11.58
C CYS A 12 14.83 -50.33 -11.19
N LEU A 13 13.73 -51.06 -10.97
CA LEU A 13 12.46 -50.48 -10.53
C LEU A 13 12.57 -49.92 -9.09
N LEU A 14 13.35 -50.58 -8.23
CA LEU A 14 13.53 -50.20 -6.84
C LEU A 14 14.42 -48.95 -6.68
N VAL A 15 15.43 -48.78 -7.54
CA VAL A 15 16.24 -47.54 -7.62
C VAL A 15 15.41 -46.37 -8.19
N LEU A 16 14.54 -46.62 -9.16
CA LEU A 16 13.67 -45.60 -9.73
C LEU A 16 12.58 -45.13 -8.74
N CYS A 17 12.03 -46.04 -7.93
CA CYS A 17 11.11 -45.68 -6.85
C CYS A 17 11.80 -44.90 -5.71
N ALA A 18 13.07 -45.20 -5.40
CA ALA A 18 13.83 -44.46 -4.39
C ALA A 18 14.16 -43.02 -4.83
N ALA A 19 14.39 -42.81 -6.13
CA ALA A 19 14.62 -41.46 -6.70
C ALA A 19 13.34 -40.60 -6.76
N GLY A 20 12.15 -41.20 -6.67
CA GLY A 20 10.88 -40.46 -6.67
C GLY A 20 10.54 -39.79 -5.33
N MET A 21 11.19 -40.15 -4.22
CA MET A 21 10.85 -39.67 -2.88
C MET A 21 11.53 -38.34 -2.51
N THR A 22 12.48 -37.82 -3.29
CA THR A 22 13.10 -36.51 -3.04
C THR A 22 12.37 -35.34 -3.71
N ALA A 23 11.29 -35.61 -4.46
CA ALA A 23 10.55 -34.58 -5.20
C ALA A 23 9.46 -33.87 -4.38
N CYS A 24 9.22 -34.26 -3.13
CA CYS A 24 8.25 -33.63 -2.25
C CYS A 24 8.95 -32.70 -1.24
N GLN A 25 9.67 -31.68 -1.74
CA GLN A 25 10.00 -30.53 -0.88
C GLN A 25 8.76 -29.63 -0.84
N THR A 26 8.00 -29.75 0.25
CA THR A 26 7.00 -28.74 0.61
C THR A 26 7.74 -27.44 0.89
N THR A 27 7.49 -26.40 0.09
CA THR A 27 7.97 -25.05 0.40
C THR A 27 7.35 -24.62 1.72
N GLN A 28 8.12 -24.71 2.81
CA GLN A 28 7.79 -24.01 4.05
C GLN A 28 8.08 -22.53 3.82
N GLY A 29 7.03 -21.76 3.53
CA GLY A 29 7.11 -20.31 3.63
C GLY A 29 7.26 -19.94 5.10
N ASN A 30 8.36 -19.31 5.47
CA ASN A 30 8.45 -18.63 6.75
C ASN A 30 7.72 -17.30 6.64
N TYR A 31 6.78 -17.05 7.54
CA TYR A 31 6.19 -15.73 7.68
C TYR A 31 7.25 -14.81 8.27
N ALA A 32 7.56 -13.75 7.55
CA ALA A 32 8.36 -12.65 8.05
C ALA A 32 7.62 -11.93 9.19
N ASP A 33 8.40 -11.35 10.11
CA ASP A 33 7.87 -10.46 11.14
C ASP A 33 7.34 -9.18 10.46
N PRO A 34 6.05 -8.83 10.61
CA PRO A 34 5.44 -7.68 9.93
C PRO A 34 6.05 -6.32 10.32
N ASP A 35 6.73 -6.25 11.47
CA ASP A 35 7.35 -5.03 11.96
C ASP A 35 8.80 -4.87 11.49
N LYS A 36 9.38 -5.89 10.86
CA LYS A 36 10.76 -5.88 10.39
C LYS A 36 10.85 -5.35 8.97
N VAL A 37 11.84 -4.49 8.71
CA VAL A 37 12.16 -4.02 7.36
C VAL A 37 12.90 -5.15 6.64
N GLU A 38 12.29 -5.67 5.58
CA GLU A 38 12.92 -6.66 4.70
C GLU A 38 13.43 -5.99 3.43
N ILE A 39 14.75 -5.87 3.32
CA ILE A 39 15.41 -5.41 2.09
C ILE A 39 15.75 -6.65 1.26
N VAL A 40 14.93 -6.93 0.25
CA VAL A 40 15.16 -8.05 -0.68
C VAL A 40 16.07 -7.63 -1.83
N ASN A 41 15.97 -6.37 -2.26
CA ASN A 41 16.73 -5.76 -3.34
C ASN A 41 16.78 -4.23 -3.17
N ASP A 42 17.40 -3.55 -4.13
CA ASP A 42 17.49 -2.07 -4.20
C ASP A 42 16.25 -1.42 -4.84
N LEU A 43 15.12 -2.15 -4.93
CA LEU A 43 13.87 -1.62 -5.45
C LEU A 43 13.03 -1.06 -4.32
N TRP A 44 12.21 -0.06 -4.65
CA TRP A 44 11.27 0.50 -3.69
C TRP A 44 10.25 -0.55 -3.26
N ASN A 45 10.21 -0.84 -1.96
CA ASN A 45 9.32 -1.84 -1.40
C ASN A 45 8.29 -1.25 -0.41
N GLU A 46 7.44 -2.11 0.13
CA GLU A 46 6.38 -1.72 1.08
C GLU A 46 6.91 -1.14 2.39
N SER A 47 8.06 -1.62 2.88
CA SER A 47 8.68 -1.08 4.10
C SER A 47 9.17 0.34 3.89
N ASP A 48 9.78 0.62 2.73
CA ASP A 48 10.22 1.97 2.36
C ASP A 48 9.03 2.92 2.23
N ALA A 49 7.95 2.47 1.60
CA ALA A 49 6.69 3.20 1.51
C ALA A 49 6.13 3.53 2.90
N ARG A 50 6.09 2.55 3.81
CA ARG A 50 5.61 2.70 5.19
C ARG A 50 6.43 3.73 5.96
N LEU A 51 7.75 3.51 6.04
CA LEU A 51 8.65 4.38 6.80
C LEU A 51 8.67 5.82 6.26
N THR A 52 8.68 5.96 4.94
CA THR A 52 8.65 7.27 4.28
C THR A 52 7.35 7.99 4.58
N GLY A 53 6.20 7.33 4.41
CA GLY A 53 4.89 7.89 4.71
C GLY A 53 4.76 8.33 6.17
N GLU A 54 5.17 7.48 7.11
CA GLU A 54 5.16 7.80 8.54
C GLU A 54 6.03 9.03 8.85
N GLN A 55 7.27 9.04 8.37
CA GLN A 55 8.21 10.12 8.64
C GLN A 55 7.73 11.45 8.04
N MET A 56 7.21 11.43 6.81
CA MET A 56 6.65 12.60 6.14
C MET A 56 5.50 13.20 6.95
N ILE A 57 4.55 12.38 7.38
CA ILE A 57 3.37 12.85 8.12
C ILE A 57 3.72 13.30 9.54
N ARG A 58 4.59 12.57 10.25
CA ARG A 58 5.10 13.01 11.56
C ARG A 58 5.77 14.38 11.46
N SER A 59 6.62 14.57 10.45
CA SER A 59 7.28 15.84 10.18
C SER A 59 6.28 16.95 9.84
N ALA A 60 5.32 16.68 8.94
CA ALA A 60 4.32 17.64 8.51
C ALA A 60 3.42 18.10 9.67
N LEU A 61 2.94 17.17 10.51
CA LEU A 61 2.08 17.46 11.66
C LEU A 61 2.83 18.12 12.83
N ALA A 62 4.17 18.10 12.83
CA ALA A 62 4.98 18.82 13.80
C ALA A 62 5.20 20.30 13.44
N LYS A 63 4.86 20.72 12.21
CA LYS A 63 5.05 22.10 11.74
C LYS A 63 3.98 23.05 12.32
N PRO A 64 4.28 24.37 12.40
CA PRO A 64 3.41 25.37 13.03
C PRO A 64 2.00 25.47 12.44
N TRP A 65 1.82 25.22 11.15
CA TRP A 65 0.55 25.40 10.43
C TRP A 65 -0.63 24.72 11.14
N LEU A 66 -0.42 23.53 11.71
CA LEU A 66 -1.47 22.78 12.39
C LEU A 66 -1.91 23.47 13.68
N LYS A 67 -0.96 24.01 14.45
CA LYS A 67 -1.23 24.74 15.68
C LYS A 67 -1.93 26.07 15.39
N GLU A 68 -1.51 26.75 14.33
CA GLU A 68 -2.11 28.00 13.87
C GLU A 68 -3.56 27.78 13.43
N PHE A 69 -3.80 26.79 12.57
CA PHE A 69 -5.15 26.40 12.16
C PHE A 69 -6.04 26.04 13.35
N THR A 70 -5.52 25.23 14.28
CA THR A 70 -6.28 24.81 15.46
C THR A 70 -6.69 26.00 16.33
N ARG A 71 -5.79 26.98 16.50
CA ARG A 71 -6.07 28.22 17.24
C ARG A 71 -7.15 29.04 16.54
N GLU A 72 -7.04 29.23 15.24
CA GLU A 72 -7.98 30.02 14.44
C GLU A 72 -9.35 29.36 14.31
N SER A 73 -9.38 28.03 14.28
CA SER A 73 -10.59 27.23 14.13
C SER A 73 -11.24 26.83 15.45
N GLN A 74 -10.94 27.54 16.55
CA GLN A 74 -11.51 27.30 17.88
C GLN A 74 -11.32 25.84 18.37
N GLY A 75 -10.14 25.26 18.13
CA GLY A 75 -9.81 23.90 18.54
C GLY A 75 -10.29 22.80 17.57
N LYS A 76 -10.89 23.16 16.43
CA LYS A 76 -11.31 22.16 15.43
C LYS A 76 -10.09 21.58 14.69
N ARG A 77 -10.15 20.27 14.46
CA ARG A 77 -9.17 19.54 13.63
C ARG A 77 -9.45 19.80 12.14
N PRO A 78 -8.41 20.07 11.32
CA PRO A 78 -8.58 20.30 9.90
C PRO A 78 -9.03 19.02 9.19
N PHE A 79 -9.83 19.18 8.14
CA PHE A 79 -10.09 18.16 7.14
C PHE A 79 -9.07 18.25 6.02
N ILE A 80 -8.26 17.21 5.85
CA ILE A 80 -7.29 17.12 4.77
C ILE A 80 -7.81 16.12 3.75
N LEU A 81 -7.98 16.57 2.51
CA LEU A 81 -8.18 15.65 1.39
C LEU A 81 -6.82 15.13 0.95
N VAL A 82 -6.67 13.81 0.97
CA VAL A 82 -5.49 13.14 0.43
C VAL A 82 -5.86 12.62 -0.96
N ASP A 83 -5.09 13.04 -1.95
CA ASP A 83 -5.22 12.59 -3.33
C ASP A 83 -4.20 11.48 -3.64
N ASP A 84 -4.33 10.88 -4.82
CA ASP A 84 -3.40 9.85 -5.28
C ASP A 84 -1.96 10.39 -5.41
N ILE A 85 -1.00 9.50 -5.22
CA ILE A 85 0.43 9.81 -5.35
C ILE A 85 0.88 9.49 -6.77
N GLU A 86 1.42 10.50 -7.46
CA GLU A 86 1.91 10.36 -8.83
C GLU A 86 3.28 9.68 -8.85
N ASN A 87 3.45 8.66 -9.69
CA ASN A 87 4.77 8.09 -9.96
C ASN A 87 5.40 8.79 -11.17
N ARG A 88 6.49 9.52 -10.94
CA ARG A 88 7.32 10.19 -11.95
C ARG A 88 8.70 9.55 -12.10
N THR A 89 8.89 8.35 -11.55
CA THR A 89 10.12 7.58 -11.70
C THR A 89 10.04 6.70 -12.96
N SER A 90 11.18 6.14 -13.37
CA SER A 90 11.21 5.08 -14.38
C SER A 90 10.89 3.68 -13.82
N GLU A 91 10.75 3.56 -12.51
CA GLU A 91 10.47 2.30 -11.82
C GLU A 91 8.96 2.10 -11.66
N GLN A 92 8.52 0.83 -11.70
CA GLN A 92 7.17 0.47 -11.32
C GLN A 92 7.04 0.43 -9.79
N ILE A 93 6.73 1.58 -9.20
CA ILE A 93 6.53 1.72 -7.76
C ILE A 93 5.06 1.53 -7.41
N ASP A 94 4.79 0.77 -6.34
CA ASP A 94 3.45 0.72 -5.75
C ASP A 94 3.17 1.99 -4.92
N THR A 95 2.64 3.01 -5.59
CA THR A 95 2.28 4.27 -4.93
C THR A 95 1.10 4.12 -3.97
N LYS A 96 0.32 3.03 -4.05
CA LYS A 96 -0.79 2.79 -3.12
C LYS A 96 -0.28 2.46 -1.74
N ALA A 97 0.80 1.69 -1.62
CA ALA A 97 1.42 1.38 -0.34
C ALA A 97 1.83 2.66 0.41
N LEU A 98 2.41 3.64 -0.30
CA LEU A 98 2.77 4.93 0.30
C LEU A 98 1.54 5.73 0.69
N PHE A 99 0.51 5.75 -0.15
CA PHE A 99 -0.75 6.42 0.15
C PHE A 99 -1.45 5.81 1.37
N GLU A 100 -1.44 4.49 1.52
CA GLU A 100 -2.00 3.79 2.68
C GLU A 100 -1.21 4.09 3.95
N ALA A 101 0.12 4.12 3.88
CA ALA A 101 0.98 4.53 5.00
C ALA A 101 0.66 5.96 5.47
N VAL A 102 0.57 6.90 4.53
CA VAL A 102 0.17 8.29 4.80
C VAL A 102 -1.21 8.37 5.45
N ARG A 103 -2.19 7.65 4.89
CA ARG A 103 -3.56 7.60 5.43
C ARG A 103 -3.57 7.08 6.86
N ASN A 104 -2.85 5.99 7.11
CA ASN A 104 -2.79 5.34 8.42
C ASN A 104 -2.12 6.25 9.45
N GLU A 105 -1.00 6.90 9.13
CA GLU A 105 -0.34 7.81 10.08
C GLU A 105 -1.18 9.07 10.34
N LEU A 106 -1.86 9.63 9.33
CA LEU A 106 -2.79 10.75 9.52
C LEU A 106 -3.93 10.36 10.48
N LEU A 107 -4.51 9.17 10.29
CA LEU A 107 -5.54 8.62 11.16
C LEU A 107 -5.05 8.40 12.59
N ASN A 108 -3.91 7.71 12.73
CA ASN A 108 -3.30 7.37 14.02
C ASN A 108 -2.87 8.61 14.81
N SER A 109 -2.48 9.68 14.11
CA SER A 109 -2.10 10.94 14.77
C SER A 109 -3.22 11.53 15.61
N GLY A 110 -4.49 11.29 15.24
CA GLY A 110 -5.66 11.91 15.84
C GLY A 110 -5.74 13.44 15.71
N LYS A 111 -4.75 14.08 15.09
CA LYS A 111 -4.60 15.54 14.99
C LYS A 111 -5.43 16.16 13.86
N VAL A 112 -5.75 15.36 12.86
CA VAL A 112 -6.48 15.79 11.66
C VAL A 112 -7.63 14.83 11.37
N ARG A 113 -8.52 15.22 10.46
CA ARG A 113 -9.50 14.32 9.84
C ARG A 113 -9.16 14.21 8.37
N PHE A 114 -9.26 13.02 7.81
CA PHE A 114 -8.95 12.83 6.39
C PHE A 114 -10.22 12.67 5.58
N LEU A 115 -10.16 13.13 4.32
CA LEU A 115 -11.13 12.86 3.28
C LEU A 115 -10.40 12.11 2.18
N ASP A 116 -11.01 11.02 1.72
CA ASP A 116 -10.45 10.22 0.64
C ASP A 116 -10.93 10.76 -0.71
N GLY A 117 -10.01 11.34 -1.49
CA GLY A 117 -10.31 11.82 -2.84
C GLY A 117 -10.78 10.70 -3.77
N ALA A 118 -10.06 9.57 -3.75
CA ALA A 118 -10.31 8.41 -4.62
C ALA A 118 -11.67 7.74 -4.38
N GLN A 119 -12.25 7.86 -3.17
CA GLN A 119 -13.57 7.29 -2.88
C GLN A 119 -14.75 8.23 -3.19
N ARG A 120 -14.53 9.48 -3.63
CA ARG A 120 -15.62 10.44 -3.88
C ARG A 120 -16.67 9.90 -4.85
N GLN A 121 -16.25 9.29 -5.95
CA GLN A 121 -17.18 8.75 -6.94
C GLN A 121 -18.06 7.63 -6.34
N LYS A 122 -17.46 6.72 -5.57
CA LYS A 122 -18.22 5.66 -4.88
C LYS A 122 -19.23 6.22 -3.89
N ILE A 123 -18.91 7.31 -3.19
CA ILE A 123 -19.85 7.98 -2.29
C ILE A 123 -21.03 8.59 -3.07
N LEU A 124 -20.76 9.19 -4.24
CA LEU A 124 -21.84 9.72 -5.08
C LEU A 124 -22.74 8.61 -5.63
N ASP A 125 -22.17 7.48 -6.02
CA ASP A 125 -22.94 6.32 -6.48
C ASP A 125 -23.73 5.66 -5.34
N GLU A 126 -23.19 5.66 -4.12
CA GLU A 126 -23.91 5.25 -2.91
C GLU A 126 -25.12 6.17 -2.63
N TYR A 127 -25.02 7.48 -2.85
CA TYR A 127 -26.20 8.36 -2.75
C TYR A 127 -27.29 8.01 -3.77
N LYS A 128 -26.92 7.67 -5.00
CA LYS A 128 -27.89 7.20 -6.01
C LYS A 128 -28.55 5.90 -5.57
N TYR A 129 -27.77 4.95 -5.03
CA TYR A 129 -28.29 3.71 -4.47
C TYR A 129 -29.27 3.98 -3.32
N GLN A 130 -28.92 4.86 -2.39
CA GLN A 130 -29.80 5.23 -1.27
C GLN A 130 -31.11 5.89 -1.73
N GLN A 131 -31.11 6.53 -2.89
CA GLN A 131 -32.30 7.14 -3.50
C GLN A 131 -33.07 6.21 -4.45
N SER A 132 -32.60 4.98 -4.67
CA SER A 132 -33.22 4.03 -5.62
C SER A 132 -34.56 3.44 -5.16
N GLY A 133 -35.01 3.76 -3.94
CA GLY A 133 -36.25 3.26 -3.36
C GLY A 133 -36.13 1.92 -2.61
N VAL A 134 -34.96 1.27 -2.64
CA VAL A 134 -34.70 0.03 -1.89
C VAL A 134 -34.18 0.26 -0.47
N VAL A 135 -33.70 1.47 -0.17
CA VAL A 135 -33.21 1.86 1.15
C VAL A 135 -34.35 2.50 1.95
N LYS A 136 -34.38 2.24 3.27
CA LYS A 136 -35.35 2.83 4.19
C LYS A 136 -35.28 4.37 4.11
N GLN A 137 -36.42 5.01 3.86
CA GLN A 137 -36.53 6.48 3.65
C GLN A 137 -35.90 7.32 4.78
N GLY A 138 -36.03 6.90 6.04
CA GLY A 138 -35.44 7.60 7.19
C GLY A 138 -33.93 7.40 7.38
N ALA A 139 -33.32 6.46 6.67
CA ALA A 139 -31.90 6.13 6.79
C ALA A 139 -31.04 6.71 5.65
N ALA A 140 -31.67 7.08 4.53
CA ALA A 140 -30.97 7.62 3.36
C ALA A 140 -30.31 8.97 3.69
N LYS A 141 -29.02 9.08 3.35
CA LYS A 141 -28.26 10.33 3.34
C LYS A 141 -28.27 10.89 1.92
N GLY A 142 -28.04 12.20 1.82
CA GLY A 142 -28.07 12.92 0.56
C GLY A 142 -26.94 13.91 0.41
N PRO A 143 -26.82 14.52 -0.79
CA PRO A 143 -25.81 15.54 -1.08
C PRO A 143 -25.94 16.76 -0.14
N GLY A 144 -24.85 17.54 -0.03
CA GLY A 144 -24.80 18.77 0.78
C GLY A 144 -24.48 18.56 2.27
N LYS A 145 -24.34 17.32 2.73
CA LYS A 145 -23.98 16.98 4.13
C LYS A 145 -22.54 16.49 4.30
N GLN A 146 -21.73 16.48 3.25
CA GLN A 146 -20.32 16.09 3.32
C GLN A 146 -19.47 17.20 3.96
N HIS A 147 -18.42 16.80 4.66
CA HIS A 147 -17.42 17.76 5.13
C HIS A 147 -16.57 18.27 3.95
N SER A 148 -16.32 19.59 3.93
CA SER A 148 -15.36 20.19 3.00
C SER A 148 -13.93 19.89 3.46
N ALA A 149 -13.01 19.83 2.50
CA ALA A 149 -11.59 19.85 2.79
C ALA A 149 -11.17 21.27 3.17
N ASP A 150 -10.37 21.42 4.22
CA ASP A 150 -9.66 22.65 4.56
C ASP A 150 -8.33 22.72 3.80
N PHE A 151 -7.69 21.56 3.59
CA PHE A 151 -6.42 21.44 2.86
C PHE A 151 -6.45 20.26 1.88
N PHE A 152 -5.62 20.36 0.86
CA PHE A 152 -5.34 19.30 -0.10
C PHE A 152 -3.90 18.82 0.10
N MET A 153 -3.72 17.52 0.17
CA MET A 153 -2.42 16.85 0.20
C MET A 153 -2.28 16.05 -1.08
N VAL A 154 -1.30 16.47 -1.88
CA VAL A 154 -0.90 15.82 -3.13
C VAL A 154 0.57 15.44 -3.02
N GLY A 155 0.96 14.36 -3.66
CA GLY A 155 2.32 13.86 -3.62
C GLY A 155 2.77 13.30 -4.96
N ALA A 156 4.07 13.30 -5.18
CA ALA A 156 4.68 12.60 -6.30
C ALA A 156 6.01 11.98 -5.85
N ILE A 157 6.29 10.77 -6.32
CA ILE A 157 7.61 10.14 -6.20
C ILE A 157 8.34 10.43 -7.51
N SER A 158 9.52 11.02 -7.43
CA SER A 158 10.32 11.38 -8.59
C SER A 158 11.73 10.82 -8.43
N SER A 159 12.38 10.52 -9.55
CA SER A 159 13.78 10.11 -9.59
C SER A 159 14.52 11.04 -10.52
N GLN A 160 15.66 11.57 -10.07
CA GLN A 160 16.50 12.45 -10.85
C GLN A 160 17.91 11.88 -10.96
N VAL A 161 18.36 11.69 -12.19
CA VAL A 161 19.71 11.21 -12.51
C VAL A 161 20.60 12.43 -12.78
N ALA A 162 21.64 12.60 -11.97
CA ALA A 162 22.71 13.57 -12.18
C ALA A 162 23.99 12.83 -12.58
N GLU A 163 24.55 13.17 -13.75
CA GLU A 163 25.81 12.62 -14.25
C GLU A 163 26.83 13.76 -14.42
N ALA A 164 27.98 13.66 -13.75
CA ALA A 164 29.10 14.60 -13.88
C ALA A 164 30.43 13.85 -13.68
N ASP A 165 31.41 14.09 -14.57
CA ASP A 165 32.77 13.54 -14.49
C ASP A 165 32.86 12.02 -14.25
N GLY A 166 31.96 11.25 -14.87
CA GLY A 166 31.91 9.78 -14.73
C GLY A 166 31.22 9.28 -13.46
N TYR A 167 30.75 10.16 -12.59
CA TYR A 167 29.94 9.83 -11.42
C TYR A 167 28.46 9.98 -11.74
N LYS A 168 27.68 8.93 -11.48
CA LYS A 168 26.23 8.92 -11.60
C LYS A 168 25.62 8.92 -10.20
N THR A 169 24.80 9.92 -9.90
CA THR A 169 24.00 9.98 -8.68
C THR A 169 22.53 9.91 -9.07
N VAL A 170 21.77 9.06 -8.38
CA VAL A 170 20.31 9.01 -8.49
C VAL A 170 19.76 9.54 -7.17
N THR A 171 18.94 10.60 -7.23
CA THR A 171 18.23 11.18 -6.08
C THR A 171 16.73 11.02 -6.24
#